data_AF-A0AB73UE36-F1
#
_entry.id   AF-A0AB73UE36-F1
#
_cell.length_a   1.000
_cell.length_b   1.000
_cell.length_c   1.000
_cell.angle_alpha   90.00
_cell.angle_beta   90.00
_cell.angle_gamma   90.00
#
_symmetry.space_group_name_H-M   'P 1'
#
loop_
_entity.id
_entity.type
_entity.pdbx_description
1 polymer ?
#
loop_
_entity_poly.entity_id
_entity_poly.type
_entity_poly.pdbx_seq_one_letter_code
_entity_poly.pdbx_strand_id
1 'polypeptide(L)'
;MTMTREAIEKVLEIGTIETHKIGEQTYSTQRLHLVQEPTPAEIIVRSLSGLVGYVKSEFDTTEPLMIHIVNPTTVSCFTAVNGDKARSTYIEAQASIPRFNFGSFYDREEFNIALQSGFVQNNHRDIVLQVVGTVVENDVKEIGDDGVSQAVTVKTGVASRGNAKVPNPVQLSPYRTFVEVEQPESKFVFRMREGARCGLFEADGGAWKLEAMNNIKEYLNKALSQEVESKKVFILA
;
A
#
# COMPACT_ATOMS: atom_id res chain seq x y z
N MET A 1 22.79 -34.42 -50.42
CA MET A 1 21.60 -33.94 -51.17
C MET A 1 21.66 -32.44 -51.20
N THR A 2 21.90 -31.86 -52.37
CA THR A 2 21.92 -30.41 -52.56
C THR A 2 20.49 -29.93 -52.77
N MET A 3 20.04 -28.97 -51.96
CA MET A 3 18.71 -28.36 -52.15
C MET A 3 18.66 -27.67 -53.52
N THR A 4 17.70 -28.05 -54.36
CA THR A 4 17.50 -27.43 -55.67
C THR A 4 16.77 -26.10 -55.51
N ARG A 5 17.00 -25.18 -56.45
CA ARG A 5 16.32 -23.87 -56.48
C ARG A 5 14.79 -24.00 -56.43
N GLU A 6 14.23 -24.96 -57.16
CA GLU A 6 12.79 -25.26 -57.16
C GLU A 6 12.29 -25.71 -55.78
N ALA A 7 13.09 -26.50 -55.04
CA ALA A 7 12.73 -26.89 -53.68
C ALA A 7 12.74 -25.69 -52.72
N ILE A 8 13.68 -24.75 -52.90
CA ILE A 8 13.75 -23.52 -52.11
C ILE A 8 12.56 -22.60 -52.43
N GLU A 9 12.22 -22.41 -53.71
CA GLU A 9 11.08 -21.61 -54.15
C GLU A 9 9.75 -22.18 -53.64
N LYS A 10 9.56 -23.51 -53.67
CA LYS A 10 8.35 -24.16 -53.13
C LYS A 10 8.22 -24.02 -51.61
N VAL A 11 9.34 -24.10 -50.87
CA VAL A 11 9.37 -23.90 -49.42
C VAL A 11 9.04 -22.45 -49.06
N LEU A 12 9.54 -21.48 -49.84
CA LEU A 12 9.18 -20.06 -49.67
C LEU A 12 7.70 -19.82 -49.99
N GLU A 13 7.16 -20.41 -51.05
CA GLU A 13 5.74 -20.33 -51.42
C GLU A 13 4.83 -20.87 -50.32
N ILE A 14 5.17 -22.02 -49.71
CA ILE A 14 4.42 -22.61 -48.58
C ILE A 14 4.61 -21.78 -47.29
N GLY A 15 5.82 -21.23 -47.09
CA GLY A 15 6.17 -20.44 -45.92
C GLY A 15 5.56 -19.03 -45.92
N THR A 16 5.11 -18.54 -47.08
CA THR A 16 4.53 -17.21 -47.21
C THR A 16 3.15 -17.17 -46.58
N ILE A 17 2.96 -16.23 -45.67
CA ILE A 17 1.71 -16.04 -44.96
C ILE A 17 0.85 -15.10 -45.79
N GLU A 18 -0.31 -15.57 -46.21
CA GLU A 18 -1.29 -14.78 -46.95
C GLU A 18 -2.56 -14.63 -46.13
N THR A 19 -3.28 -13.52 -46.35
CA THR A 19 -4.60 -13.30 -45.77
C THR A 19 -5.64 -13.20 -46.88
N HIS A 20 -6.71 -13.99 -46.78
CA HIS A 20 -7.83 -13.98 -47.72
C HIS A 20 -9.10 -13.49 -47.03
N LYS A 21 -9.81 -12.55 -47.64
CA LYS A 21 -11.14 -12.13 -47.19
C LYS A 21 -12.20 -13.00 -47.86
N ILE A 22 -12.91 -13.81 -47.08
CA ILE A 22 -13.96 -14.72 -47.56
C ILE A 22 -15.26 -14.32 -46.85
N GLY A 23 -16.17 -13.68 -47.59
CA GLY A 23 -17.36 -13.04 -47.01
C GLY A 23 -16.98 -11.84 -46.13
N GLU A 24 -17.46 -11.83 -44.87
CA GLU A 24 -17.14 -10.79 -43.89
C GLU A 24 -15.87 -11.08 -43.06
N GLN A 25 -15.28 -12.27 -43.21
CA GLN A 25 -14.20 -12.72 -42.34
C GLN A 25 -12.88 -12.85 -43.09
N THR A 26 -11.78 -12.49 -42.41
CA THR A 26 -10.41 -12.63 -42.93
C THR A 26 -9.78 -13.89 -42.36
N TYR A 27 -9.27 -14.76 -43.24
CA TYR A 27 -8.57 -15.99 -42.91
C TYR A 27 -7.09 -15.85 -43.26
N SER A 28 -6.20 -16.46 -42.47
CA SER A 28 -4.78 -16.56 -42.79
C SER A 28 -4.41 -18.00 -43.11
N THR A 29 -3.45 -18.19 -44.01
CA THR A 29 -2.89 -19.52 -44.34
C THR A 29 -2.15 -20.15 -43.17
N GLN A 30 -1.76 -19.36 -42.15
CA GLN A 30 -1.06 -19.82 -40.95
C GLN A 30 -1.58 -19.10 -39.69
N ARG A 31 -1.20 -19.59 -38.51
CA ARG A 31 -1.46 -18.85 -37.26
C ARG A 31 -0.55 -17.63 -37.19
N LEU A 32 -1.17 -16.46 -37.10
CA LEU A 32 -0.46 -15.20 -36.92
C LEU A 32 -0.16 -14.99 -35.43
N HIS A 33 0.99 -14.38 -35.15
CA HIS A 33 1.33 -13.84 -33.84
C HIS A 33 1.25 -12.31 -33.93
N LEU A 34 0.53 -11.69 -33.00
CA LEU A 34 0.48 -10.23 -32.90
C LEU A 34 1.86 -9.73 -32.46
N VAL A 35 2.46 -8.86 -33.27
CA VAL A 35 3.62 -8.08 -32.83
C VAL A 35 3.11 -6.99 -31.92
N GLN A 36 3.32 -7.18 -30.61
CA GLN A 36 2.83 -6.26 -29.59
C GLN A 36 3.56 -4.93 -29.65
N GLU A 37 2.80 -3.85 -29.54
CA GLU A 37 3.30 -2.51 -29.28
C GLU A 37 4.01 -2.50 -27.91
N PRO A 38 5.28 -2.06 -27.86
CA PRO A 38 6.03 -2.07 -26.62
C PRO A 38 5.46 -1.05 -25.62
N THR A 39 5.31 -1.47 -24.37
CA THR A 39 5.00 -0.58 -23.25
C THR A 39 6.27 -0.24 -22.47
N PRO A 40 6.43 0.99 -21.98
CA PRO A 40 7.59 1.37 -21.17
C PRO A 40 7.62 0.62 -19.84
N ALA A 41 8.81 0.53 -19.25
CA ALA A 41 8.97 0.06 -17.88
C ALA A 41 8.52 1.16 -16.90
N GLU A 42 7.90 0.75 -15.80
CA GLU A 42 7.40 1.69 -14.79
C GLU A 42 8.53 2.30 -13.95
N ILE A 43 8.38 3.58 -13.63
CA ILE A 43 9.22 4.29 -12.66
C ILE A 43 8.61 4.08 -11.28
N ILE A 44 9.41 3.64 -10.30
CA ILE A 44 8.95 3.45 -8.92
C ILE A 44 9.46 4.61 -8.05
N VAL A 45 8.53 5.34 -7.44
CA VAL A 45 8.80 6.40 -6.46
C VAL A 45 8.25 6.04 -5.09
N ARG A 46 8.69 6.76 -4.05
CA ARG A 46 8.30 6.51 -2.65
C ARG A 46 7.33 7.53 -2.08
N SER A 47 6.93 8.53 -2.86
CA SER A 47 6.08 9.63 -2.44
C SER A 47 5.00 9.96 -3.47
N LEU A 48 3.85 10.44 -2.99
CA LEU A 48 2.78 11.00 -3.81
C LEU A 48 3.23 12.29 -4.50
N SER A 49 4.04 13.12 -3.84
CA SER A 49 4.64 14.31 -4.46
C SER A 49 5.52 13.97 -5.67
N GLY A 50 6.23 12.84 -5.64
CA GLY A 50 7.01 12.37 -6.79
C GLY A 50 6.11 12.01 -7.98
N LEU A 51 5.01 11.31 -7.70
CA LEU A 51 3.99 10.97 -8.70
C LEU A 51 3.32 12.24 -9.26
N VAL A 52 2.94 13.19 -8.40
CA VAL A 52 2.35 14.47 -8.80
C VAL A 52 3.33 15.27 -9.67
N GLY A 53 4.60 15.36 -9.26
CA GLY A 53 5.64 16.06 -10.02
C GLY A 53 5.83 15.47 -11.41
N TYR A 54 5.85 14.15 -11.51
CA TYR A 54 5.91 13.45 -12.79
C TYR A 54 4.71 13.79 -13.69
N VAL A 55 3.48 13.69 -13.17
CA VAL A 55 2.25 14.00 -13.93
C VAL A 55 2.24 15.45 -14.43
N LYS A 56 2.69 16.40 -13.59
CA LYS A 56 2.79 17.83 -13.94
C LYS A 56 3.88 18.14 -14.97
N SER A 57 4.93 17.34 -15.01
CA SER A 57 6.05 17.56 -15.94
C SER A 57 5.71 17.22 -17.39
N GLU A 58 4.67 16.40 -17.63
CA GLU A 58 4.30 15.90 -18.95
C GLU A 58 5.44 15.18 -19.70
N PHE A 59 6.41 14.63 -18.95
CA PHE A 59 7.69 14.17 -19.50
C PHE A 59 7.54 13.12 -20.61
N ASP A 60 6.79 12.04 -20.35
CA ASP A 60 6.59 10.97 -21.34
C ASP A 60 5.31 11.14 -22.17
N THR A 61 4.31 11.88 -21.68
CA THR A 61 3.06 12.08 -22.42
C THR A 61 2.27 13.32 -21.99
N THR A 62 1.53 13.86 -22.96
CA THR A 62 0.49 14.88 -22.76
C THR A 62 -0.93 14.29 -22.79
N GLU A 63 -1.06 13.01 -23.12
CA GLU A 63 -2.35 12.29 -23.20
C GLU A 63 -3.00 12.15 -21.82
N PRO A 64 -4.33 11.92 -21.75
CA PRO A 64 -5.01 11.72 -20.50
C PRO A 64 -4.50 10.49 -19.72
N LEU A 65 -4.32 10.67 -18.41
CA LEU A 65 -3.81 9.68 -17.47
C LEU A 65 -4.88 9.26 -16.46
N MET A 66 -4.83 7.99 -16.07
CA MET A 66 -5.61 7.44 -14.96
C MET A 66 -4.68 7.18 -13.79
N ILE A 67 -4.96 7.79 -12.66
CA ILE A 67 -4.34 7.48 -11.37
C ILE A 67 -5.27 6.52 -10.63
N HIS A 68 -4.78 5.33 -10.34
CA HIS A 68 -5.48 4.31 -9.58
C HIS A 68 -4.79 4.12 -8.23
N ILE A 69 -5.51 4.42 -7.16
CA ILE A 69 -5.12 4.11 -5.79
C ILE A 69 -5.43 2.62 -5.60
N VAL A 70 -4.45 1.76 -5.86
CA VAL A 70 -4.62 0.30 -5.85
C VAL A 70 -4.92 -0.20 -4.44
N ASN A 71 -4.23 0.37 -3.45
CA ASN A 71 -4.37 0.05 -2.03
C ASN A 71 -3.74 1.19 -1.19
N PRO A 72 -3.80 1.15 0.16
CA PRO A 72 -3.23 2.20 1.02
C PRO A 72 -1.73 2.49 0.84
N THR A 73 -0.99 1.61 0.18
CA THR A 73 0.47 1.72 0.00
C THR A 73 0.90 1.83 -1.45
N THR A 74 -0.02 1.74 -2.42
CA THR A 74 0.31 1.68 -3.85
C THR A 74 -0.63 2.57 -4.64
N VAL A 75 -0.05 3.49 -5.43
CA VAL A 75 -0.77 4.35 -6.37
C VAL A 75 -0.09 4.24 -7.73
N SER A 76 -0.83 3.84 -8.75
CA SER A 76 -0.33 3.63 -10.11
C SER A 76 -0.89 4.68 -11.06
N CYS A 77 -0.09 5.14 -12.02
CA CYS A 77 -0.51 6.09 -13.05
C CYS A 77 -0.26 5.49 -14.44
N PHE A 78 -1.32 5.38 -15.23
CA PHE A 78 -1.29 4.70 -16.53
C PHE A 78 -2.17 5.36 -17.60
N THR A 79 -1.91 5.02 -18.86
CA THR A 79 -2.63 5.53 -20.04
C THR A 79 -3.94 4.80 -20.34
N ALA A 80 -4.72 5.35 -21.27
CA ALA A 80 -5.77 4.61 -21.97
C ALA A 80 -5.21 3.33 -22.65
N VAL A 81 -6.11 2.41 -23.02
CA VAL A 81 -5.68 1.21 -23.75
C VAL A 81 -5.11 1.57 -25.12
N ASN A 82 -4.00 0.95 -25.50
CA ASN A 82 -3.40 1.09 -26.83
C ASN A 82 -4.09 0.20 -27.87
N GLY A 83 -3.52 0.12 -29.08
CA GLY A 83 -4.05 -0.69 -30.18
C GLY A 83 -4.22 -2.17 -29.81
N ASP A 84 -3.34 -2.68 -28.95
CA ASP A 84 -3.31 -4.08 -28.51
C ASP A 84 -4.09 -4.34 -27.22
N LYS A 85 -4.89 -3.37 -26.77
CA LYS A 85 -5.64 -3.42 -25.51
C LYS A 85 -4.77 -3.51 -24.25
N ALA A 86 -3.49 -3.17 -24.35
CA ALA A 86 -2.57 -3.02 -23.23
C ALA A 86 -2.58 -1.57 -22.71
N ARG A 87 -2.05 -1.33 -21.51
CA ARG A 87 -1.88 0.01 -20.91
C ARG A 87 -0.42 0.23 -20.56
N SER A 88 0.04 1.47 -20.71
CA SER A 88 1.38 1.87 -20.28
C SER A 88 1.29 2.42 -18.86
N THR A 89 1.86 1.69 -17.89
CA THR A 89 2.08 2.22 -16.53
C THR A 89 3.39 2.98 -16.53
N TYR A 90 3.31 4.30 -16.36
CA TYR A 90 4.50 5.13 -16.39
C TYR A 90 5.16 5.25 -15.03
N ILE A 91 4.36 5.44 -13.98
CA ILE A 91 4.88 5.66 -12.64
C ILE A 91 3.98 5.00 -11.60
N GLU A 92 4.62 4.42 -10.60
CA GLU A 92 3.98 3.89 -9.41
C GLU A 92 4.62 4.51 -8.16
N ALA A 93 3.78 5.00 -7.25
CA ALA A 93 4.19 5.40 -5.92
C ALA A 93 3.95 4.24 -4.94
N GLN A 94 5.00 3.84 -4.23
CA GLN A 94 4.96 2.82 -3.18
C GLN A 94 5.37 3.39 -1.83
N ALA A 95 4.43 3.44 -0.89
CA ALA A 95 4.68 4.00 0.45
C ALA A 95 5.79 3.23 1.19
N SER A 96 6.75 3.96 1.76
CA SER A 96 7.76 3.39 2.65
C SER A 96 7.27 3.45 4.09
N ILE A 97 6.78 2.32 4.62
CA ILE A 97 6.18 2.25 5.95
C ILE A 97 7.09 1.51 6.96
N PRO A 98 7.15 1.94 8.23
CA PRO A 98 7.81 1.18 9.28
C PRO A 98 7.11 -0.17 9.49
N ARG A 99 7.87 -1.18 9.92
CA ARG A 99 7.32 -2.50 10.21
C ARG A 99 6.78 -2.56 11.63
N PHE A 100 5.52 -2.96 11.78
CA PHE A 100 4.92 -3.32 13.06
C PHE A 100 4.08 -4.59 12.87
N ASN A 101 4.33 -5.61 13.69
CA ASN A 101 3.68 -6.91 13.62
C ASN A 101 2.47 -6.91 14.55
N PHE A 102 1.33 -6.41 14.04
CA PHE A 102 0.07 -6.50 14.74
C PHE A 102 -0.30 -7.96 15.03
N GLY A 103 -0.97 -8.20 16.16
CA GLY A 103 -1.34 -9.54 16.61
C GLY A 103 -0.20 -10.35 17.23
N SER A 104 1.01 -9.80 17.29
CA SER A 104 2.19 -10.45 17.88
C SER A 104 2.61 -9.75 19.17
N PHE A 105 3.31 -10.50 20.02
CA PHE A 105 3.91 -9.98 21.25
C PHE A 105 5.38 -9.67 21.04
N TYR A 106 5.76 -8.45 21.37
CA TYR A 106 7.13 -7.97 21.43
C TYR A 106 7.68 -8.10 22.85
N ASP A 107 9.00 -8.09 22.99
CA ASP A 107 9.56 -7.71 24.29
C ASP A 107 9.26 -6.23 24.59
N ARG A 108 9.42 -5.85 25.85
CA ARG A 108 9.04 -4.53 26.35
C ARG A 108 9.79 -3.39 25.65
N GLU A 109 11.08 -3.58 25.36
CA GLU A 109 11.93 -2.55 24.78
C GLU A 109 11.69 -2.42 23.28
N GLU A 110 11.62 -3.55 22.57
CA GLU A 110 11.21 -3.62 21.17
C GLU A 110 9.83 -2.97 20.96
N PHE A 111 8.85 -3.27 21.81
CA PHE A 111 7.53 -2.67 21.73
C PHE A 111 7.59 -1.16 21.92
N ASN A 112 8.36 -0.70 22.90
CA ASN A 112 8.50 0.73 23.20
C ASN A 112 9.12 1.49 22.01
N ILE A 113 10.22 0.96 21.44
CA ILE A 113 10.86 1.53 20.25
C ILE A 113 9.89 1.51 19.07
N ALA A 114 9.24 0.39 18.80
CA ALA A 114 8.31 0.24 17.68
C ALA A 114 7.10 1.18 17.78
N LEU A 115 6.57 1.38 18.99
CA LEU A 115 5.47 2.32 19.23
C LEU A 115 5.91 3.78 19.04
N GLN A 116 7.12 4.14 19.46
CA GLN A 116 7.66 5.50 19.27
C GLN A 116 8.01 5.79 17.81
N SER A 117 8.57 4.83 17.07
CA SER A 117 8.99 5.03 15.68
C SER A 117 7.88 4.81 14.65
N GLY A 118 6.87 4.00 15.00
CA GLY A 118 5.87 3.50 14.06
C GLY A 118 4.51 4.20 14.13
N PHE A 119 4.29 5.13 15.06
CA PHE A 119 2.97 5.72 15.31
C PHE A 119 3.03 7.24 15.49
N VAL A 120 2.02 7.91 14.95
CA VAL A 120 1.78 9.35 15.16
C VAL A 120 1.54 9.61 16.65
N GLN A 121 2.03 10.76 17.13
CA GLN A 121 1.80 11.16 18.52
C GLN A 121 0.35 11.47 18.80
N ASN A 122 -0.21 10.78 19.81
CA ASN A 122 -1.50 11.10 20.40
C ASN A 122 -1.54 10.71 21.89
N ASN A 123 -2.62 11.11 22.57
CA ASN A 123 -2.78 10.90 24.01
C ASN A 123 -2.74 9.42 24.41
N HIS A 124 -3.37 8.53 23.63
CA HIS A 124 -3.42 7.10 23.95
C HIS A 124 -2.06 6.43 23.76
N ARG A 125 -1.27 6.82 22.75
CA ARG A 125 0.10 6.36 22.55
C ARG A 125 0.97 6.71 23.75
N ASP A 126 0.86 7.94 24.23
CA ASP A 126 1.65 8.43 25.36
C ASP A 126 1.27 7.69 26.66
N ILE A 127 -0.01 7.38 26.88
CA ILE A 127 -0.47 6.51 27.98
C ILE A 127 0.11 5.10 27.88
N VAL A 128 0.10 4.49 26.69
CA VAL A 128 0.67 3.14 26.49
C VAL A 128 2.17 3.15 26.75
N LEU A 129 2.91 4.13 26.24
CA LEU A 129 4.36 4.27 26.48
C LEU A 129 4.67 4.45 27.97
N GLN A 130 3.88 5.25 28.69
CA GLN A 130 4.04 5.43 30.12
C GLN A 130 3.87 4.09 30.87
N VAL A 131 2.85 3.30 30.53
CA VAL A 131 2.63 1.99 31.16
C VAL A 131 3.76 1.02 30.82
N VAL A 132 4.14 0.90 29.55
CA VAL A 132 5.24 0.01 29.11
C VAL A 132 6.59 0.42 29.74
N GLY A 133 6.81 1.72 29.97
CA GLY A 133 8.03 2.23 30.61
C GLY A 133 8.12 1.94 32.11
N THR A 134 7.00 1.67 32.77
CA THR A 134 6.90 1.59 34.23
C THR A 134 6.57 0.18 34.77
N VAL A 135 6.16 -0.75 33.90
CA VAL A 135 5.93 -2.15 34.30
C VAL A 135 7.23 -2.84 34.67
N VAL A 136 7.24 -3.47 35.86
CA VAL A 136 8.28 -4.43 36.28
C VAL A 136 7.77 -5.85 36.03
N GLU A 137 8.63 -6.79 35.63
CA GLU A 137 8.23 -8.18 35.28
C GLU A 137 7.36 -8.88 36.35
N ASN A 138 7.59 -8.60 37.64
CA ASN A 138 6.82 -9.17 38.74
C ASN A 138 5.36 -8.66 38.81
N ASP A 139 5.04 -7.54 38.17
CA ASP A 139 3.70 -6.95 38.18
C ASP A 139 2.75 -7.63 37.18
N VAL A 140 3.28 -8.44 36.27
CA VAL A 140 2.52 -9.14 35.22
C VAL A 140 1.93 -10.47 35.72
N LYS A 141 2.24 -10.89 36.95
CA LYS A 141 1.63 -12.08 37.58
C LYS A 141 0.25 -11.81 38.19
N GLU A 142 -0.07 -10.55 38.51
CA GLU A 142 -1.39 -10.13 39.00
C GLU A 142 -2.20 -9.44 37.88
N ILE A 143 -2.29 -10.07 36.70
CA ILE A 143 -3.21 -9.57 35.67
C ILE A 143 -4.64 -9.92 36.09
N GLY A 144 -5.38 -8.91 36.59
CA GLY A 144 -6.83 -8.94 36.57
C GLY A 144 -7.30 -8.76 35.13
N ASP A 145 -7.59 -9.86 34.43
CA ASP A 145 -8.22 -9.85 33.11
C ASP A 145 -9.74 -10.00 33.31
N ASP A 146 -10.51 -8.94 33.02
CA ASP A 146 -11.98 -8.98 33.08
C ASP A 146 -12.60 -9.40 31.73
N GLY A 147 -11.78 -9.88 30.79
CA GLY A 147 -12.17 -10.28 29.44
C GLY A 147 -12.15 -9.12 28.43
N VAL A 148 -12.13 -7.86 28.89
CA VAL A 148 -12.15 -6.67 28.02
C VAL A 148 -10.92 -5.79 28.26
N SER A 149 -10.65 -5.48 29.52
CA SER A 149 -9.49 -4.71 29.99
C SER A 149 -8.50 -5.64 30.68
N GLN A 150 -7.21 -5.39 30.48
CA GLN A 150 -6.20 -5.89 31.41
C GLN A 150 -5.88 -4.75 32.38
N ALA A 151 -6.19 -4.95 33.66
CA ALA A 151 -5.70 -4.07 34.70
C ALA A 151 -4.20 -4.35 34.87
N VAL A 152 -3.37 -3.51 34.27
CA VAL A 152 -1.93 -3.51 34.51
C VAL A 152 -1.68 -2.60 35.70
N THR A 153 -1.48 -3.18 36.89
CA THR A 153 -1.09 -2.42 38.07
C THR A 153 0.38 -2.00 37.93
N VAL A 154 0.61 -0.73 37.65
CA VAL A 154 1.96 -0.16 37.49
C VAL A 154 2.54 0.24 38.84
N LYS A 155 3.75 -0.23 39.19
CA LYS A 155 4.51 0.26 40.35
C LYS A 155 5.49 1.35 39.94
N THR A 156 5.13 2.61 40.13
CA THR A 156 6.08 3.73 40.07
C THR A 156 6.98 3.75 41.32
N GLY A 157 8.30 3.78 41.12
CA GLY A 157 9.28 3.80 42.21
C GLY A 157 9.17 5.05 43.10
N VAL A 158 9.28 4.82 44.40
CA VAL A 158 9.18 5.76 45.55
C VAL A 158 7.76 6.21 45.90
N ALA A 159 7.17 5.46 46.85
CA ALA A 159 6.08 5.81 47.75
C ALA A 159 4.66 6.14 47.21
N SER A 160 4.44 6.36 45.92
CA SER A 160 3.08 6.57 45.38
C SER A 160 2.57 5.36 44.57
N ARG A 161 1.63 4.61 45.16
CA ARG A 161 0.88 3.56 44.46
C ARG A 161 -0.19 4.23 43.60
N GLY A 162 0.08 4.42 42.31
CA GLY A 162 -0.90 4.93 41.35
C GLY A 162 -1.30 3.83 40.36
N ASN A 163 -2.56 3.41 40.37
CA ASN A 163 -3.10 2.50 39.36
C ASN A 163 -3.30 3.28 38.05
N ALA A 164 -2.38 3.16 37.09
CA ALA A 164 -2.60 3.70 35.75
C ALA A 164 -3.37 2.68 34.90
N LYS A 165 -4.65 2.96 34.62
CA LYS A 165 -5.47 2.11 33.74
C LYS A 165 -5.23 2.50 32.28
N VAL A 166 -4.76 1.55 31.45
CA VAL A 166 -4.72 1.74 30.00
C VAL A 166 -6.14 1.68 29.44
N PRO A 167 -6.62 2.68 28.68
CA PRO A 167 -7.91 2.58 27.99
C PRO A 167 -7.84 1.41 27.00
N ASN A 168 -8.83 0.51 27.02
CA ASN A 168 -8.85 -0.63 26.10
C ASN A 168 -10.24 -0.74 25.47
N PRO A 169 -10.41 -0.60 24.13
CA PRO A 169 -9.37 -0.39 23.11
C PRO A 169 -8.62 0.96 23.19
N VAL A 170 -7.35 0.98 22.79
CA VAL A 170 -6.58 2.21 22.55
C VAL A 170 -6.82 2.73 21.14
N GLN A 171 -6.82 4.05 20.96
CA GLN A 171 -6.92 4.70 19.66
C GLN A 171 -5.54 5.16 19.22
N LEU A 172 -5.01 4.61 18.13
CA LEU A 172 -3.65 4.87 17.66
C LEU A 172 -3.64 5.06 16.14
N SER A 173 -2.73 5.88 15.64
CA SER A 173 -2.53 6.11 14.20
C SER A 173 -1.15 5.62 13.78
N PRO A 174 -1.00 4.34 13.39
CA PRO A 174 0.26 3.82 12.85
C PRO A 174 0.60 4.45 11.49
N TYR A 175 1.89 4.57 11.20
CA TYR A 175 2.37 4.89 9.85
C TYR A 175 2.19 3.68 8.94
N ARG A 176 1.11 3.67 8.16
CA ARG A 176 0.70 2.54 7.29
C ARG A 176 0.18 2.98 5.92
N THR A 177 0.33 4.26 5.60
CA THR A 177 0.13 4.85 4.26
C THR A 177 1.21 5.90 4.03
N PHE A 178 1.14 6.65 2.92
CA PHE A 178 2.04 7.75 2.61
C PHE A 178 2.06 8.77 3.75
N VAL A 179 3.25 9.19 4.19
CA VAL A 179 3.43 10.18 5.26
C VAL A 179 2.91 11.58 4.88
N GLU A 180 2.64 11.79 3.59
CA GLU A 180 2.10 13.03 3.03
C GLU A 180 0.60 13.21 3.30
N VAL A 181 -0.08 12.17 3.78
CA VAL A 181 -1.50 12.20 4.14
C VAL A 181 -1.71 11.86 5.61
N GLU A 182 -2.86 12.27 6.13
CA GLU A 182 -3.25 11.94 7.50
C GLU A 182 -3.32 10.42 7.69
N GLN A 183 -2.65 9.92 8.74
CA GLN A 183 -2.67 8.50 9.06
C GLN A 183 -3.98 8.14 9.75
N PRO A 184 -4.79 7.21 9.22
CA PRO A 184 -6.07 6.85 9.81
C PRO A 184 -5.91 6.38 11.24
N GLU A 185 -6.80 6.83 12.13
CA GLU A 185 -6.86 6.34 13.51
C GLU A 185 -7.58 4.98 13.56
N SER A 186 -7.03 4.03 14.30
CA SER A 186 -7.64 2.72 14.54
C SER A 186 -7.74 2.39 16.01
N LYS A 187 -8.73 1.56 16.32
CA LYS A 187 -8.85 0.92 17.63
C LYS A 187 -7.98 -0.34 17.68
N PHE A 188 -7.18 -0.45 18.73
CA PHE A 188 -6.37 -1.62 19.03
C PHE A 188 -6.67 -2.15 20.42
N VAL A 189 -6.78 -3.46 20.57
CA VAL A 189 -6.74 -4.10 21.89
C VAL A 189 -5.28 -4.20 22.31
N PHE A 190 -4.94 -3.55 23.42
CA PHE A 190 -3.62 -3.68 24.03
C PHE A 190 -3.60 -4.87 25.00
N ARG A 191 -2.59 -5.73 24.90
CA ARG A 191 -2.40 -6.88 25.79
C ARG A 191 -0.95 -6.99 26.27
N MET A 192 -0.81 -7.41 27.53
CA MET A 192 0.43 -7.81 28.16
C MET A 192 0.37 -9.28 28.61
N ARG A 193 1.52 -9.96 28.61
CA ARG A 193 1.68 -11.36 29.07
C ARG A 193 3.01 -11.53 29.82
N GLU A 194 3.20 -12.70 30.43
CA GLU A 194 4.40 -13.06 31.21
C GLU A 194 5.71 -12.63 30.51
N GLY A 195 6.65 -12.13 31.31
CA GLY A 195 7.89 -11.50 30.82
C GLY A 195 7.69 -10.06 30.31
N ALA A 196 6.64 -9.37 30.77
CA ALA A 196 6.29 -8.00 30.36
C ALA A 196 6.20 -7.80 28.83
N ARG A 197 5.80 -8.85 28.12
CA ARG A 197 5.65 -8.82 26.66
C ARG A 197 4.37 -8.08 26.27
N CYS A 198 4.46 -7.21 25.28
CA CYS A 198 3.40 -6.29 24.87
C CYS A 198 2.93 -6.57 23.44
N GLY A 199 1.63 -6.44 23.19
CA GLY A 199 1.05 -6.63 21.86
C GLY A 199 -0.14 -5.70 21.60
N LEU A 200 -0.30 -5.31 20.33
CA LEU A 200 -1.46 -4.58 19.82
C LEU A 200 -2.20 -5.45 18.80
N PHE A 201 -3.51 -5.55 18.95
CA PHE A 201 -4.40 -6.36 18.12
C PHE A 201 -5.42 -5.44 17.45
N GLU A 202 -5.49 -5.44 16.12
CA GLU A 202 -6.45 -4.60 15.39
C GLU A 202 -7.90 -4.94 15.79
N ALA A 203 -8.70 -3.90 16.03
CA ALA A 203 -10.08 -4.02 16.49
C ALA A 203 -11.04 -3.12 15.67
N ASP A 204 -10.65 -2.75 14.45
CA ASP A 204 -11.38 -1.86 13.56
C ASP A 204 -11.91 -2.54 12.29
N GLY A 205 -11.68 -3.85 12.14
CA GLY A 205 -12.12 -4.63 10.99
C GLY A 205 -11.48 -4.23 9.66
N GLY A 206 -10.36 -3.50 9.69
CA GLY A 206 -9.69 -3.00 8.48
C GLY A 206 -10.34 -1.78 7.84
N ALA A 207 -11.27 -1.11 8.53
CA ALA A 207 -11.92 0.11 8.05
C ALA A 207 -10.92 1.21 7.65
N TRP A 208 -9.77 1.26 8.34
CA TRP A 208 -8.68 2.18 8.05
C TRP A 208 -8.19 2.16 6.61
N LYS A 209 -8.33 1.04 5.89
CA LYS A 209 -7.85 0.91 4.51
C LYS A 209 -8.61 1.84 3.58
N LEU A 210 -9.93 1.90 3.73
CA LEU A 210 -10.78 2.80 2.94
C LEU A 210 -10.53 4.26 3.30
N GLU A 211 -10.33 4.56 4.58
CA GLU A 211 -9.96 5.90 5.04
C GLU A 211 -8.61 6.33 4.47
N ALA A 212 -7.59 5.46 4.50
CA ALA A 212 -6.29 5.75 3.89
C ALA A 212 -6.42 6.04 2.39
N MET A 213 -7.19 5.23 1.66
CA MET A 213 -7.42 5.43 0.23
C MET A 213 -8.15 6.74 -0.05
N ASN A 214 -9.10 7.13 0.79
CA ASN A 214 -9.77 8.43 0.70
C ASN A 214 -8.81 9.59 0.99
N ASN A 215 -7.96 9.49 2.01
CA ASN A 215 -6.97 10.51 2.33
C ASN A 215 -5.97 10.72 1.18
N ILE A 216 -5.54 9.62 0.53
CA ILE A 216 -4.72 9.68 -0.70
C ILE A 216 -5.50 10.37 -1.83
N LYS A 217 -6.76 9.99 -2.04
CA LYS A 217 -7.62 10.58 -3.08
C LYS A 217 -7.80 12.08 -2.88
N GLU A 218 -8.05 12.54 -1.66
CA GLU A 218 -8.18 13.95 -1.33
C GLU A 218 -6.87 14.71 -1.58
N TYR A 219 -5.74 14.16 -1.15
CA TYR A 219 -4.43 14.72 -1.43
C TYR A 219 -4.20 14.90 -2.93
N LEU A 220 -4.46 13.86 -3.73
CA LEU A 220 -4.25 13.90 -5.18
C LEU A 220 -5.20 14.87 -5.87
N ASN A 221 -6.49 14.91 -5.50
CA ASN A 221 -7.45 15.88 -6.05
C ASN A 221 -7.03 17.32 -5.76
N LYS A 222 -6.48 17.59 -4.57
CA LYS A 222 -5.96 18.91 -4.23
C LYS A 222 -4.68 19.24 -5.00
N ALA A 223 -3.76 18.29 -5.10
CA ALA A 223 -2.46 18.49 -5.74
C ALA A 223 -2.54 18.61 -7.27
N LEU A 224 -3.50 17.92 -7.90
CA LEU A 224 -3.72 17.83 -9.35
C LEU A 224 -5.06 18.47 -9.78
N SER A 225 -5.53 19.48 -9.05
CA SER A 225 -6.86 20.05 -9.27
C SER A 225 -7.06 20.59 -10.69
N GLN A 226 -6.03 21.20 -11.28
CA GLN A 226 -6.07 21.77 -12.63
C GLN A 226 -6.11 20.67 -13.69
N GLU A 227 -5.34 19.60 -13.50
CA GLU A 227 -5.26 18.45 -14.38
C GLU A 227 -6.56 17.63 -14.34
N VAL A 228 -7.22 17.57 -13.18
CA VAL A 228 -8.55 16.95 -13.03
C VAL A 228 -9.63 17.80 -13.70
N GLU A 229 -9.63 19.13 -13.49
CA GLU A 229 -10.61 20.04 -14.10
C GLU A 229 -10.51 20.05 -15.64
N SER A 230 -9.29 20.03 -16.18
CA SER A 230 -9.04 19.93 -17.62
C SER A 230 -9.27 18.52 -18.19
N LYS A 231 -9.68 17.55 -17.38
CA LYS A 231 -9.87 16.13 -17.76
C LYS A 231 -8.61 15.46 -18.32
N LYS A 232 -7.44 15.99 -17.96
CA LYS A 232 -6.15 15.37 -18.25
C LYS A 232 -5.87 14.21 -17.29
N VAL A 233 -6.34 14.31 -16.05
CA VAL A 233 -6.14 13.28 -15.02
C VAL A 233 -7.48 12.81 -14.48
N PHE A 234 -7.64 11.50 -14.37
CA PHE A 234 -8.75 10.85 -13.69
C PHE A 234 -8.22 10.12 -12.46
N ILE A 235 -8.90 10.24 -11.32
CA ILE A 235 -8.46 9.61 -10.06
C ILE A 235 -9.51 8.58 -9.62
N LEU A 236 -9.08 7.33 -9.49
CA LEU A 236 -9.86 6.19 -9.03
C LEU A 236 -9.27 5.65 -7.72
N ALA A 237 -10.14 5.28 -6.79
CA ALA A 237 -9.82 4.55 -5.55
C ALA A 237 -10.81 3.39 -5.43
#